data_AF-A0A645ITI7-F1
#
_entry.id   AF-A0A645ITI7-F1
#
_cell.length_a   1.000
_cell.length_b   1.000
_cell.length_c   1.000
_cell.angle_alpha   90.00
_cell.angle_beta   90.00
_cell.angle_gamma   90.00
#
_symmetry.space_group_name_H-M   'P 1'
#
loop_
_entity.id
_entity.type
_entity.pdbx_description
1 polymer ?
#
loop_
_entity_poly.entity_id
_entity_poly.type
_entity_poly.pdbx_seq_one_letter_code
_entity_poly.pdbx_strand_id
1 'polypeptide(L)'
;MRISKLFNIETEVEKPEDGMMMHLRSEENNFCILFDHLDGEYQVVAKTLPDYLEKCTNRMKGISGCAVLGDGSINLILDVNNLTDDEGE
;
A
#
# COMPACT_ATOMS: atom_id res chain seq x y z
N MET A 1 6.34 -1.72 9.91
CA MET A 1 6.02 -2.65 8.81
C MET A 1 6.70 -2.19 7.53
N ARG A 2 7.24 -3.09 6.70
CA ARG A 2 7.89 -2.73 5.44
C ARG A 2 6.98 -3.08 4.26
N ILE A 3 6.60 -2.09 3.46
CA ILE A 3 5.64 -2.25 2.35
C ILE A 3 6.17 -3.24 1.30
N SER A 4 7.46 -3.16 0.97
CA SER A 4 8.07 -4.09 0.00
C SER A 4 8.00 -5.55 0.43
N LYS A 5 8.14 -5.86 1.73
CA LYS A 5 7.98 -7.22 2.26
C LYS A 5 6.53 -7.66 2.25
N LEU A 6 5.60 -6.79 2.70
CA LEU A 6 4.17 -7.08 2.73
C LEU A 6 3.64 -7.42 1.32
N PHE A 7 4.03 -6.61 0.34
CA PHE A 7 3.62 -6.74 -1.06
C PHE A 7 4.67 -7.41 -1.97
N ASN A 8 5.72 -8.04 -1.41
CA ASN A 8 6.74 -8.83 -2.13
C ASN A 8 7.18 -8.13 -3.42
N ILE A 9 7.48 -6.84 -3.27
CA ILE A 9 7.93 -5.94 -4.31
C ILE A 9 9.44 -5.82 -4.16
N GLU A 10 10.17 -5.88 -5.26
CA GLU A 10 11.59 -5.56 -5.28
C GLU A 10 11.79 -4.08 -4.96
N THR A 11 12.71 -3.78 -4.05
CA THR A 11 13.07 -2.40 -3.69
C THR A 11 14.57 -2.31 -3.49
N GLU A 12 15.13 -1.14 -3.78
CA GLU A 12 16.53 -0.82 -3.46
C GLU A 12 16.70 -0.38 -1.99
N VAL A 13 15.60 -0.09 -1.29
CA VAL A 13 15.59 0.37 0.09
C VAL A 13 15.58 -0.84 1.02
N GLU A 14 16.77 -1.31 1.40
CA GLU A 14 16.93 -2.44 2.33
C GLU A 14 17.04 -2.00 3.80
N LYS A 15 17.64 -0.84 4.06
CA LYS A 15 17.79 -0.31 5.42
C LYS A 15 16.73 0.75 5.73
N PRO A 16 16.25 0.84 6.98
CA PRO A 16 15.31 1.89 7.36
C PRO A 16 15.85 3.31 7.15
N GLU A 17 17.16 3.53 7.31
CA GLU A 17 17.78 4.84 7.07
C GLU A 17 17.77 5.31 5.61
N ASP A 18 17.60 4.38 4.65
CA ASP A 18 17.60 4.69 3.21
C ASP A 18 16.19 4.98 2.69
N GLY A 19 15.16 4.88 3.54
CA GLY A 19 13.76 5.07 3.17
C GLY A 19 13.03 6.09 4.03
N MET A 20 11.73 6.16 3.84
CA MET A 20 10.82 7.03 4.59
C MET A 20 9.92 6.22 5.51
N MET A 21 9.71 6.72 6.73
CA MET A 21 8.80 6.13 7.70
C MET A 21 7.58 7.02 7.90
N MET A 22 6.38 6.45 7.79
CA MET A 22 5.12 7.15 8.07
C MET A 22 4.44 6.49 9.26
N HIS A 23 4.15 7.30 10.28
CA HIS A 23 3.35 6.89 11.43
C HIS A 23 1.87 6.99 11.07
N LEU A 24 1.15 5.88 11.19
CA LEU A 24 -0.27 5.75 10.92
C LEU A 24 -0.99 5.44 12.22
N ARG A 25 -2.01 6.24 12.52
CA ARG A 25 -2.85 6.07 13.70
C ARG A 25 -4.32 6.21 13.32
N SER A 26 -5.08 5.16 13.53
CA SER A 26 -6.54 5.16 13.57
C SER A 26 -7.01 4.82 14.98
N GLU A 27 -8.32 4.65 15.17
CA GLU A 27 -8.88 4.22 16.45
C GLU A 27 -8.47 2.77 16.79
N GLU A 28 -8.37 1.91 15.77
CA GLU A 28 -8.11 0.48 15.92
C GLU A 28 -6.61 0.14 15.75
N ASN A 29 -5.87 0.92 14.96
CA ASN A 29 -4.50 0.60 14.58
C ASN A 29 -3.51 1.72 14.89
N ASN A 30 -2.31 1.35 15.32
CA ASN A 30 -1.22 2.27 15.60
C ASN A 30 0.11 1.64 15.20
N PHE A 31 0.64 2.00 14.02
CA PHE A 31 1.83 1.39 13.46
C PHE A 31 2.57 2.35 12.53
N CYS A 32 3.80 1.99 12.17
CA CYS A 32 4.57 2.71 11.16
C CYS A 32 4.76 1.86 9.91
N ILE A 33 4.70 2.49 8.74
CA ILE A 33 5.10 1.89 7.46
C ILE A 33 6.45 2.45 7.02
N LEU A 34 7.28 1.60 6.44
CA LEU A 34 8.52 1.95 5.76
C LEU A 34 8.31 1.77 4.25
N PHE A 35 8.58 2.82 3.50
CA PHE A 35 8.41 2.93 2.05
C PHE A 35 9.55 3.77 1.46
N ASP A 36 9.67 3.77 0.14
CA ASP A 36 10.89 4.26 -0.50
C ASP A 36 10.93 5.78 -0.58
N HIS A 37 9.86 6.40 -1.09
CA HIS A 37 9.76 7.85 -1.23
C HIS A 37 8.30 8.32 -1.28
N LEU A 38 8.10 9.62 -1.02
CA LEU A 38 6.81 10.31 -1.15
C LEU A 38 6.89 11.29 -2.32
N ASP A 39 6.14 11.02 -3.40
CA ASP A 39 6.10 11.91 -4.56
C ASP A 39 5.31 13.20 -4.31
N GLY A 40 4.18 13.09 -3.60
CA GLY A 40 3.32 14.22 -3.29
C GLY A 40 1.88 13.84 -2.94
N GLU A 41 1.02 14.85 -2.90
CA GLU A 41 -0.43 14.70 -2.69
C GLU A 41 -1.16 14.95 -4.02
N TYR A 42 -1.99 13.99 -4.43
CA TYR A 42 -2.73 14.05 -5.69
C TYR A 42 -4.23 13.92 -5.44
N GLN A 43 -5.02 14.74 -6.12
CA GLN A 43 -6.46 14.53 -6.22
C GLN A 43 -6.74 13.47 -7.27
N VAL A 44 -7.22 12.30 -6.83
CA VAL A 44 -7.47 11.15 -7.69
C VAL A 44 -8.94 10.73 -7.67
N VAL A 45 -9.40 10.12 -8.76
CA VAL A 45 -10.72 9.48 -8.82
C VAL A 45 -10.55 8.00 -8.55
N ALA A 46 -11.04 7.55 -7.39
CA ALA A 46 -11.02 6.14 -7.02
C ALA A 46 -11.84 5.29 -8.00
N LYS A 47 -11.32 4.12 -8.31
CA LYS A 47 -11.92 3.06 -9.13
C LYS A 47 -11.85 1.74 -8.37
N THR A 48 -12.85 0.90 -8.56
CA THR A 48 -12.82 -0.48 -8.07
C THR A 48 -11.72 -1.25 -8.80
N LEU A 49 -11.06 -2.16 -8.10
CA LEU A 49 -10.14 -3.09 -8.73
C LEU A 49 -10.91 -4.02 -9.68
N PRO A 50 -10.46 -4.18 -10.93
CA PRO A 50 -11.04 -5.17 -11.83
C PRO A 50 -10.95 -6.59 -11.27
N ASP A 51 -12.03 -7.37 -11.39
CA ASP A 51 -12.15 -8.75 -10.87
C ASP A 51 -11.01 -9.70 -11.26
N TYR A 52 -10.35 -9.45 -12.41
CA TYR A 52 -9.24 -10.29 -12.83
C TYR A 52 -7.98 -10.04 -11.98
N LEU A 53 -7.75 -8.82 -11.49
CA LEU A 53 -6.61 -8.50 -10.63
C LEU A 53 -6.77 -9.13 -9.24
N GLU A 54 -8.00 -9.17 -8.72
CA GLU A 54 -8.31 -9.88 -7.47
C GLU A 54 -7.95 -11.36 -7.57
N LYS A 55 -8.19 -11.99 -8.73
CA LYS A 55 -7.88 -13.41 -8.97
C LYS A 55 -6.39 -13.67 -9.23
N CYS A 56 -5.66 -12.67 -9.72
CA CYS A 56 -4.24 -12.82 -10.02
C CYS A 56 -3.35 -12.72 -8.78
N THR A 57 -3.84 -12.17 -7.67
CA THR A 57 -3.02 -12.01 -6.47
C THR A 57 -3.83 -12.30 -5.20
N ASN A 58 -3.43 -13.32 -4.44
CA ASN A 58 -3.89 -13.55 -3.05
C ASN A 58 -3.42 -12.44 -2.08
N ARG A 59 -2.89 -11.34 -2.61
CA ARG A 59 -1.99 -10.39 -1.93
C ARG A 59 -2.50 -8.95 -1.99
N MET A 60 -3.73 -8.77 -2.46
CA MET A 60 -4.43 -7.49 -2.40
C MET A 60 -5.10 -7.24 -1.04
N LYS A 61 -4.84 -8.07 -0.03
CA LYS A 61 -5.19 -7.77 1.36
C LYS A 61 -4.53 -6.43 1.73
N GLY A 62 -5.35 -5.45 2.15
CA GLY A 62 -4.91 -4.08 2.37
C GLY A 62 -4.94 -3.17 1.15
N ILE A 63 -5.54 -3.57 0.02
CA ILE A 63 -5.79 -2.69 -1.14
C ILE A 63 -7.31 -2.57 -1.35
N SER A 64 -7.84 -1.36 -1.28
CA SER A 64 -9.29 -1.10 -1.42
C SER A 64 -9.72 -0.65 -2.81
N GLY A 65 -8.77 -0.29 -3.68
CA GLY A 65 -9.06 0.17 -5.02
C GLY A 65 -7.83 0.64 -5.77
N CYS A 66 -8.07 1.34 -6.87
CA CYS A 66 -7.03 1.94 -7.67
C CYS A 66 -7.44 3.31 -8.22
N ALA A 67 -6.46 4.05 -8.76
CA ALA A 67 -6.67 5.26 -9.52
C ALA A 67 -5.89 5.16 -10.83
N VAL A 68 -6.49 5.64 -11.92
CA VAL A 68 -5.81 5.75 -13.21
C VAL A 68 -5.45 7.21 -13.43
N LEU A 69 -4.17 7.51 -13.55
CA LEU A 69 -3.68 8.87 -13.78
C LEU A 69 -3.72 9.23 -15.28
N GLY A 70 -3.54 10.51 -15.60
CA GLY A 70 -3.61 11.02 -16.98
C GLY A 70 -2.51 10.48 -17.91
N ASP A 71 -1.44 9.95 -17.35
CA ASP A 71 -0.35 9.27 -18.07
C ASP A 71 -0.62 7.78 -18.31
N GLY A 72 -1.76 7.27 -17.84
CA GLY A 72 -2.15 5.87 -17.94
C GLY A 72 -1.59 4.96 -16.85
N SER A 73 -0.83 5.49 -15.89
CA SER A 73 -0.37 4.72 -14.74
C SER A 73 -1.54 4.32 -13.83
N ILE A 74 -1.42 3.12 -13.25
CA ILE A 74 -2.38 2.59 -12.26
C ILE A 74 -1.72 2.71 -10.89
N ASN A 75 -2.34 3.49 -10.02
CA ASN A 75 -1.96 3.65 -8.63
C ASN A 75 -2.89 2.83 -7.76
N LEU A 76 -2.37 2.15 -6.74
CA LEU A 76 -3.15 1.30 -5.84
C LEU A 76 -3.45 2.07 -4.55
N ILE A 77 -4.69 1.98 -4.08
CA ILE A 77 -5.13 2.62 -2.84
C ILE A 77 -4.89 1.65 -1.69
N LEU A 78 -3.90 1.98 -0.86
CA LEU A 78 -3.57 1.23 0.34
C LEU A 78 -4.63 1.51 1.43
N ASP A 79 -5.36 0.47 1.84
CA ASP A 79 -6.24 0.50 2.99
C ASP A 79 -5.46 0.18 4.26
N VAL A 80 -5.10 1.24 4.99
CA VAL A 80 -4.29 1.15 6.20
C VAL A 80 -5.03 0.52 7.38
N ASN A 81 -6.37 0.48 7.36
CA ASN A 81 -7.14 -0.13 8.45
C ASN A 81 -7.16 -1.65 8.30
N ASN A 82 -7.27 -2.15 7.07
CA ASN A 82 -7.27 -3.59 6.75
C ASN A 82 -5.84 -4.15 6.53
N LEU A 83 -4.81 -3.36 6.83
CA LEU A 83 -3.41 -3.73 6.56
C LEU A 83 -2.81 -4.63 7.65
N THR A 84 -3.38 -4.58 8.86
CA THR A 84 -2.88 -5.24 10.07
C THR A 84 -3.75 -6.39 10.55
N ASP A 85 -4.82 -6.73 9.82
CA ASP A 85 -5.72 -7.87 10.12
C ASP A 85 -5.08 -9.24 9.84
N ASP A 86 -3.83 -9.42 10.24
CA ASP A 86 -3.33 -10.76 10.53
C ASP A 86 -3.82 -11.13 11.94
N GLU A 87 -4.92 -11.88 11.98
CA GLU A 87 -5.10 -12.84 13.06
C GLU A 87 -3.84 -13.71 13.09
N GLY A 88 -3.07 -13.55 14.16
CA GLY A 88 -1.92 -14.39 14.41
C GLY A 88 -2.35 -15.85 14.54
N GLU A 89 -1.64 -16.72 13.82
CA GLU A 89 -1.14 -17.98 14.38
C GLU A 89 0.36 -17.84 14.65
#